data_AF-X1QDX0-F1
#
_entry.id   AF-X1QDX0-F1
#
_cell.length_a   1.000
_cell.length_b   1.000
_cell.length_c   1.000
_cell.angle_alpha   90.00
_cell.angle_beta   90.00
_cell.angle_gamma   90.00
#
_symmetry.space_group_name_H-M   'P 1'
#
loop_
_entity.id
_entity.type
_entity.pdbx_description
1 polymer ?
#
loop_
_entity_poly.entity_id
_entity_poly.type
_entity_poly.pdbx_seq_one_letter_code
_entity_poly.pdbx_strand_id
1 'polypeptide(L)'
;QYSVAFYTASIVVALLLTKDRKIFLNKHLYLSAAVALLIMFPNILWQYNHNFPLIAHMEELKEEQLQFNNPLDFLTDQLMMFLPCVFIWLAGLYFTAFTSEGKPYRTVAFTYLFVIALLTYMNGKSYYAAGAYPVLFAFGAFYLEKITTTKAKFLRYVFCSDTCCIRLFNYAFVITHNEATGTGQLV
;
A
#
# COMPACT_ATOMS: atom_id res chain seq x y z
N GLN A 1 -9.32 -11.99 4.39
CA GLN A 1 -8.15 -11.09 4.53
C GLN A 1 -6.95 -11.78 3.87
N TYR A 2 -6.64 -11.41 2.62
CA TYR A 2 -5.61 -12.07 1.81
C TYR A 2 -4.50 -11.11 1.38
N SER A 3 -4.69 -9.83 1.68
CA SER A 3 -3.74 -8.76 1.39
C SER A 3 -2.35 -9.09 1.94
N VAL A 4 -2.27 -9.71 3.12
CA VAL A 4 -1.00 -10.10 3.76
C VAL A 4 -0.17 -11.01 2.85
N ALA A 5 -0.76 -11.98 2.17
CA ALA A 5 -0.04 -12.87 1.26
C ALA A 5 0.59 -12.11 0.09
N PHE A 6 -0.14 -11.12 -0.46
CA PHE A 6 0.39 -10.25 -1.50
C PHE A 6 1.56 -9.41 -1.00
N TYR A 7 1.44 -8.79 0.17
CA TYR A 7 2.56 -8.05 0.78
C TYR A 7 3.77 -8.95 1.00
N THR A 8 3.57 -10.16 1.55
CA THR A 8 4.67 -11.12 1.76
C THR A 8 5.34 -11.49 0.43
N ALA A 9 4.57 -11.81 -0.61
CA ALA A 9 5.11 -12.11 -1.93
C ALA A 9 5.89 -10.93 -2.52
N SER A 10 5.33 -9.72 -2.48
CA SER A 10 5.97 -8.50 -2.97
C SER A 10 7.27 -8.18 -2.22
N ILE A 11 7.30 -8.35 -0.90
CA ILE A 11 8.50 -8.16 -0.08
C ILE A 11 9.57 -9.19 -0.45
N VAL A 12 9.20 -10.46 -0.59
CA VAL A 12 10.15 -11.53 -0.95
C VAL A 12 10.77 -11.24 -2.32
N VAL A 13 9.97 -10.89 -3.32
CA VAL A 13 10.46 -10.53 -4.66
C VAL A 13 11.35 -9.29 -4.62
N ALA A 14 10.96 -8.26 -3.87
CA ALA A 14 11.76 -7.05 -3.69
C ALA A 14 13.11 -7.32 -3.02
N LEU A 15 13.14 -8.20 -2.00
CA LEU A 15 14.37 -8.61 -1.31
C LEU A 15 15.30 -9.40 -2.22
N LEU A 16 14.75 -10.28 -3.06
CA LEU A 16 15.53 -11.07 -4.04
C LEU A 16 16.23 -10.18 -5.08
N LEU A 17 15.53 -9.14 -5.55
CA LEU A 17 16.06 -8.20 -6.54
C LEU A 17 17.03 -7.17 -5.95
N THR A 18 17.02 -6.99 -4.63
CA THR A 18 17.87 -6.00 -3.95
C THR A 18 19.12 -6.67 -3.34
N LYS A 19 20.08 -5.84 -2.90
CA LYS A 19 21.30 -6.33 -2.21
C LYS A 19 20.99 -7.02 -0.87
N ASP A 20 19.77 -6.85 -0.37
CA ASP A 20 19.28 -7.41 0.89
C ASP A 20 18.95 -8.90 0.83
N ARG A 21 19.13 -9.56 -0.32
CA ARG A 21 19.06 -11.03 -0.47
C ARG A 21 19.92 -11.83 0.52
N LYS A 22 20.91 -11.19 1.16
CA LYS A 22 21.70 -11.79 2.24
C LYS A 22 20.85 -12.25 3.42
N ILE A 23 19.65 -11.68 3.60
CA ILE A 23 18.74 -12.09 4.66
C ILE A 23 18.31 -13.56 4.54
N PHE A 24 18.27 -14.11 3.32
CA PHE A 24 17.99 -15.53 3.07
C PHE A 24 19.13 -16.45 3.54
N LEU A 25 20.32 -15.93 3.82
CA LEU A 25 21.41 -16.72 4.42
C LEU A 25 21.27 -16.82 5.94
N ASN A 26 20.38 -16.04 6.56
CA ASN A 26 20.20 -16.01 7.99
C ASN A 26 19.30 -17.17 8.47
N LYS A 27 19.85 -18.03 9.33
CA LYS A 27 19.13 -19.18 9.92
C LYS A 27 17.89 -18.76 10.72
N HIS A 28 17.90 -17.57 11.32
CA HIS A 28 16.76 -17.06 12.08
C HIS A 28 15.52 -16.81 11.22
N LEU A 29 15.69 -16.49 9.92
CA LEU A 29 14.57 -16.33 9.00
C LEU A 29 13.80 -17.65 8.85
N TYR A 30 14.51 -18.76 8.71
CA TYR A 30 13.91 -20.09 8.60
C TYR A 30 13.26 -20.55 9.90
N LEU A 31 13.86 -20.22 11.06
CA LEU A 31 13.26 -20.51 12.36
C LEU A 31 11.92 -19.78 12.52
N SER A 32 11.88 -18.47 12.23
CA SER A 32 10.65 -17.69 12.28
C SER A 32 9.60 -18.19 11.29
N ALA A 33 10.02 -18.58 10.07
CA ALA A 33 9.12 -19.17 9.08
C ALA A 33 8.54 -20.51 9.56
N ALA A 34 9.35 -21.36 10.20
CA ALA A 34 8.88 -22.63 10.76
C ALA A 34 7.87 -22.41 11.89
N VAL A 35 8.12 -21.44 12.78
CA VAL A 35 7.17 -21.08 13.85
C VAL A 35 5.87 -20.54 13.27
N ALA A 36 5.93 -19.64 12.28
CA ALA A 36 4.75 -19.12 11.61
C ALA A 36 3.92 -20.23 10.94
N LEU A 37 4.59 -21.18 10.29
CA LEU A 37 3.94 -22.34 9.67
C LEU A 37 3.30 -23.23 10.73
N LEU A 38 3.94 -23.45 11.88
CA LEU A 38 3.38 -24.23 12.98
C LEU A 38 2.12 -23.58 13.56
N ILE A 39 2.10 -22.25 13.68
CA ILE A 39 0.92 -21.49 14.12
C ILE A 39 -0.21 -21.56 13.07
N MET A 40 0.11 -21.48 11.78
CA MET A 40 -0.88 -21.60 10.70
C MET A 40 -1.34 -23.04 10.43
N PHE A 41 -0.56 -24.03 10.85
CA PHE A 41 -0.78 -25.45 10.60
C PHE A 41 -2.21 -25.94 10.92
N PRO A 42 -2.81 -25.65 12.10
CA PRO A 42 -4.18 -26.08 12.39
C PRO A 42 -5.21 -25.50 11.42
N ASN A 43 -5.00 -24.26 10.95
CA ASN A 43 -5.88 -23.62 9.98
C ASN A 43 -5.78 -24.29 8.61
N ILE A 44 -4.55 -24.59 8.16
CA ILE A 44 -4.30 -25.27 6.88
C ILE A 44 -4.92 -26.68 6.90
N LEU A 45 -4.74 -27.42 7.99
CA LEU A 45 -5.31 -28.76 8.17
C LEU A 45 -6.84 -28.73 8.11
N TRP A 46 -7.46 -27.75 8.77
CA TRP A 46 -8.91 -27.58 8.73
C TRP A 46 -9.39 -27.25 7.31
N GLN A 47 -8.71 -26.35 6.59
CA GLN A 47 -9.06 -26.00 5.21
C GLN A 47 -8.94 -27.21 4.28
N TYR A 48 -7.87 -28.00 4.41
CA TYR A 48 -7.69 -29.22 3.62
C TYR A 48 -8.83 -30.22 3.85
N ASN A 49 -9.23 -30.43 5.10
CA ASN A 49 -10.32 -31.35 5.44
C ASN A 49 -11.71 -30.88 4.97
N HIS A 50 -11.88 -29.59 4.66
CA HIS A 50 -13.15 -29.01 4.21
C HIS A 50 -13.13 -28.59 2.72
N ASN A 51 -12.20 -29.14 1.92
CA ASN A 51 -12.05 -28.84 0.48
C ASN A 51 -11.80 -27.36 0.16
N PHE A 52 -11.04 -26.65 1.01
CA PHE A 52 -10.68 -25.25 0.82
C PHE A 52 -11.89 -24.34 0.54
N PRO A 53 -12.83 -24.19 1.51
CA PRO A 53 -14.00 -23.30 1.35
C PRO A 53 -13.59 -21.85 1.05
N LEU A 54 -12.36 -21.50 1.44
CA LEU A 54 -11.65 -20.28 1.10
C LEU A 54 -11.60 -19.99 -0.40
N ILE A 55 -11.28 -20.99 -1.22
CA ILE A 55 -11.09 -20.84 -2.67
C ILE A 55 -12.45 -20.60 -3.32
N ALA A 56 -13.45 -21.41 -2.98
CA ALA A 56 -14.81 -21.25 -3.47
C ALA A 56 -15.38 -19.85 -3.14
N HIS A 57 -15.18 -19.37 -1.91
CA HIS A 57 -15.60 -18.03 -1.52
C HIS A 57 -14.86 -16.92 -2.28
N MET A 58 -13.58 -17.12 -2.61
CA MET A 58 -12.78 -16.15 -3.37
C MET A 58 -13.15 -16.13 -4.86
N GLU A 59 -13.56 -17.27 -5.42
CA GLU A 59 -14.13 -17.35 -6.76
C GLU A 59 -15.46 -16.59 -6.83
N GLU A 60 -16.37 -16.82 -5.88
CA GLU A 60 -17.65 -16.10 -5.79
C GLU A 60 -17.46 -14.59 -5.59
N LEU A 61 -16.54 -14.17 -4.71
CA LEU A 61 -16.18 -12.75 -4.54
C LEU A 61 -15.59 -12.15 -5.82
N LYS A 62 -14.82 -12.94 -6.57
CA LYS A 62 -14.21 -12.47 -7.81
C LYS A 62 -15.25 -12.28 -8.89
N GLU A 63 -16.17 -13.22 -9.02
CA GLU A 63 -17.29 -13.15 -9.95
C GLU A 63 -18.26 -12.05 -9.55
N GLU A 64 -18.68 -11.90 -8.31
CA GLU A 64 -19.70 -10.90 -7.98
C GLU A 64 -19.15 -9.47 -7.83
N GLN A 65 -17.93 -9.30 -7.32
CA GLN A 65 -17.43 -7.98 -6.89
C GLN A 65 -16.17 -7.50 -7.62
N LEU A 66 -15.28 -8.40 -8.05
CA LEU A 66 -13.98 -8.00 -8.61
C LEU A 66 -13.98 -8.00 -10.15
N GLN A 67 -14.93 -8.67 -10.81
CA GLN A 67 -15.01 -8.73 -12.27
C GLN A 67 -15.30 -7.36 -12.92
N PHE A 68 -15.96 -6.46 -12.19
CA PHE A 68 -16.32 -5.12 -12.68
C PHE A 68 -15.22 -4.08 -12.47
N ASN A 69 -14.17 -4.40 -11.71
CA ASN A 69 -13.07 -3.47 -11.47
C ASN A 69 -12.08 -3.52 -12.63
N ASN A 70 -11.97 -2.42 -13.38
CA ASN A 70 -10.93 -2.26 -14.37
C ASN A 70 -9.58 -2.04 -13.67
N PRO A 71 -8.47 -2.68 -14.12
CA PRO A 71 -7.14 -2.39 -13.61
C PRO A 71 -6.76 -0.90 -13.64
N LEU A 72 -7.29 -0.15 -14.60
CA LEU A 72 -7.08 1.29 -14.71
C LEU A 72 -7.82 2.06 -13.60
N ASP A 73 -9.02 1.62 -13.23
CA ASP A 73 -9.81 2.23 -12.16
C ASP A 73 -9.08 2.11 -10.82
N PHE A 74 -8.40 0.99 -10.59
CA PHE A 74 -7.55 0.82 -9.42
C PHE A 74 -6.41 1.86 -9.35
N LEU A 75 -5.74 2.15 -10.48
CA LEU A 75 -4.66 3.15 -10.51
C LEU A 75 -5.21 4.56 -10.34
N THR A 76 -6.35 4.89 -10.94
CA THR A 76 -7.01 6.18 -10.73
C THR A 76 -7.45 6.34 -9.28
N ASP A 77 -7.95 5.28 -8.65
CA ASP A 77 -8.33 5.28 -7.24
C ASP A 77 -7.13 5.50 -6.32
N GLN A 78 -5.97 4.89 -6.60
CA GLN A 78 -4.76 5.18 -5.84
C GLN A 78 -4.38 6.65 -5.91
N LEU A 79 -4.47 7.25 -7.10
CA LEU A 79 -4.15 8.66 -7.29
C LEU A 79 -5.18 9.56 -6.60
N MET A 80 -6.48 9.26 -6.70
CA MET A 80 -7.55 10.02 -6.04
C MET A 80 -7.45 9.92 -4.51
N MET A 81 -7.21 8.72 -3.97
CA MET A 81 -7.13 8.47 -2.53
C MET A 81 -5.95 9.20 -1.89
N PHE A 82 -4.82 9.27 -2.58
CA PHE A 82 -3.60 9.90 -2.09
C PHE A 82 -3.25 11.22 -2.76
N LEU A 83 -4.18 11.81 -3.51
CA LEU A 83 -4.00 13.09 -4.19
C LEU A 83 -3.48 14.19 -3.25
N PRO A 84 -3.99 14.36 -2.02
CA PRO A 84 -3.50 15.38 -1.11
C PRO A 84 -2.04 15.17 -0.70
N CYS A 85 -1.58 13.91 -0.70
CA CYS A 85 -0.25 13.51 -0.26
C CYS A 85 0.66 13.09 -1.43
N VAL A 86 0.27 13.37 -2.68
CA VAL A 86 0.97 12.87 -3.87
C VAL A 86 2.42 13.38 -3.95
N PHE A 87 2.68 14.59 -3.46
CA PHE A 87 4.04 15.13 -3.41
C PHE A 87 4.92 14.39 -2.39
N ILE A 88 4.37 14.01 -1.23
CA ILE A 88 5.08 13.19 -0.23
C ILE A 88 5.33 11.80 -0.78
N TRP A 89 4.33 11.24 -1.46
CA TRP A 89 4.42 9.95 -2.13
C TRP A 89 5.58 9.92 -3.14
N LEU A 90 5.58 10.86 -4.08
CA LEU A 90 6.61 10.96 -5.13
C LEU A 90 7.98 11.26 -4.54
N ALA A 91 8.06 12.10 -3.49
CA ALA A 91 9.30 12.35 -2.77
C ALA A 91 9.86 11.08 -2.12
N GLY A 92 9.02 10.25 -1.52
CA GLY A 92 9.41 8.98 -0.90
C GLY A 92 9.91 7.96 -1.92
N LEU A 93 9.22 7.83 -3.05
CA LEU A 93 9.68 7.00 -4.17
C LEU A 93 11.01 7.50 -4.73
N TYR A 94 11.12 8.80 -4.95
CA TYR A 94 12.33 9.39 -5.49
C TYR A 94 13.53 9.18 -4.57
N PHE A 95 13.34 9.44 -3.27
CA PHE A 95 14.36 9.25 -2.25
C PHE A 95 14.86 7.80 -2.24
N THR A 96 13.96 6.85 -2.03
CA THR A 96 14.30 5.43 -1.87
C THR A 96 14.87 4.79 -3.15
N ALA A 97 14.45 5.22 -4.34
CA ALA A 97 14.94 4.66 -5.60
C ALA A 97 16.25 5.30 -6.10
N PHE A 98 16.34 6.63 -6.12
CA PHE A 98 17.35 7.36 -6.91
C PHE A 98 18.45 8.02 -6.07
N THR A 99 18.20 8.35 -4.80
CA THR A 99 19.21 9.05 -3.99
C THR A 99 20.29 8.10 -3.47
N SER A 100 21.51 8.61 -3.24
CA SER A 100 22.63 7.83 -2.67
C SER A 100 22.32 7.33 -1.27
N GLU A 101 21.71 8.18 -0.44
CA GLU A 101 21.28 7.86 0.92
C GLU A 101 20.08 6.91 0.96
N GLY A 102 19.22 6.94 -0.05
CA GLY A 102 18.09 6.02 -0.19
C GLY A 102 18.45 4.64 -0.70
N LYS A 103 19.67 4.42 -1.23
CA LYS A 103 20.11 3.12 -1.78
C LYS A 103 19.89 1.93 -0.84
N PRO A 104 20.16 2.01 0.48
CA PRO A 104 19.87 0.92 1.42
C PRO A 104 18.38 0.61 1.55
N TYR A 105 17.50 1.56 1.23
CA TYR A 105 16.04 1.45 1.38
C TYR A 105 15.33 1.14 0.06
N ARG A 106 16.05 0.77 -1.01
CA ARG A 106 15.46 0.42 -2.31
C ARG A 106 14.45 -0.71 -2.23
N THR A 107 14.64 -1.63 -1.30
CA THR A 107 13.70 -2.73 -1.04
C THR A 107 12.28 -2.20 -0.79
N VAL A 108 12.14 -1.04 -0.14
CA VAL A 108 10.83 -0.39 0.10
C VAL A 108 10.18 0.06 -1.20
N ALA A 109 10.94 0.75 -2.07
CA ALA A 109 10.45 1.18 -3.38
C ALA A 109 10.01 0.00 -4.24
N PHE A 110 10.83 -1.05 -4.32
CA PHE A 110 10.49 -2.25 -5.06
C PHE A 110 9.27 -2.95 -4.47
N THR A 111 9.20 -3.07 -3.13
CA THR A 111 8.05 -3.69 -2.45
C THR A 111 6.76 -2.95 -2.82
N TYR A 112 6.77 -1.62 -2.74
CA TYR A 112 5.64 -0.79 -3.15
C TYR A 112 5.24 -1.05 -4.61
N LEU A 113 6.19 -1.01 -5.55
CA LEU A 113 5.93 -1.25 -6.97
C LEU A 113 5.35 -2.65 -7.22
N PHE A 114 5.88 -3.67 -6.54
CA PHE A 114 5.35 -5.03 -6.66
C PHE A 114 3.95 -5.17 -6.06
N VAL A 115 3.66 -4.53 -4.92
CA VAL A 115 2.31 -4.52 -4.33
C VAL A 115 1.31 -3.90 -5.31
N ILE A 116 1.64 -2.74 -5.86
CA ILE A 116 0.78 -2.07 -6.85
C ILE A 116 0.61 -2.93 -8.09
N ALA A 117 1.69 -3.42 -8.69
CA ALA A 117 1.63 -4.24 -9.91
C ALA A 117 0.80 -5.52 -9.71
N LEU A 118 0.98 -6.20 -8.57
CA LEU A 118 0.25 -7.43 -8.27
C LEU A 118 -1.23 -7.14 -8.03
N LEU A 119 -1.56 -6.11 -7.25
CA LEU A 119 -2.95 -5.72 -7.00
C LEU A 119 -3.66 -5.24 -8.27
N THR A 120 -2.97 -4.49 -9.14
CA THR A 120 -3.48 -4.12 -10.46
C THR A 120 -3.75 -5.37 -11.31
N TYR A 121 -2.82 -6.34 -11.33
CA TYR A 121 -2.99 -7.58 -12.09
C TYR A 121 -4.13 -8.47 -11.55
N MET A 122 -4.38 -8.44 -10.24
CA MET A 122 -5.42 -9.22 -9.58
C MET A 122 -6.78 -8.50 -9.45
N ASN A 123 -6.93 -7.30 -10.02
CA ASN A 123 -8.11 -6.44 -9.83
C ASN A 123 -8.49 -6.24 -8.35
N GLY A 124 -7.47 -6.08 -7.49
CA GLY A 124 -7.67 -5.90 -6.07
C GLY A 124 -8.45 -4.62 -5.75
N LYS A 125 -9.15 -4.59 -4.61
CA LYS A 125 -9.76 -3.36 -4.12
C LYS A 125 -8.70 -2.32 -3.74
N SER A 126 -8.98 -1.06 -4.01
CA SER A 126 -8.05 0.07 -3.89
C SER A 126 -7.45 0.21 -2.47
N TYR A 127 -8.21 -0.13 -1.42
CA TYR A 127 -7.72 -0.07 -0.04
C TYR A 127 -6.71 -1.16 0.33
N TYR A 128 -6.53 -2.22 -0.47
CA TYR A 128 -5.53 -3.26 -0.18
C TYR A 128 -4.09 -2.73 -0.28
N ALA A 129 -3.86 -1.71 -1.11
CA ALA A 129 -2.55 -1.06 -1.23
C ALA A 129 -2.26 -0.08 -0.07
N ALA A 130 -3.27 0.31 0.72
CA ALA A 130 -3.15 1.37 1.71
C ALA A 130 -2.06 1.09 2.77
N GLY A 131 -1.78 -0.18 3.08
CA GLY A 131 -0.72 -0.56 4.02
C GLY A 131 0.71 -0.23 3.54
N ALA A 132 0.94 -0.10 2.24
CA ALA A 132 2.26 0.22 1.68
C ALA A 132 2.62 1.71 1.81
N TYR A 133 1.62 2.59 1.85
CA TYR A 133 1.80 4.03 1.78
C TYR A 133 2.44 4.67 3.02
N PRO A 134 2.11 4.29 4.27
CA PRO A 134 2.71 4.91 5.47
C PRO A 134 4.23 4.84 5.49
N VAL A 135 4.82 3.69 5.11
CA VAL A 135 6.27 3.52 5.05
C VAL A 135 6.88 4.46 4.02
N LEU A 136 6.26 4.56 2.85
CA LEU A 136 6.71 5.41 1.76
C LEU A 136 6.58 6.90 2.10
N PHE A 137 5.49 7.28 2.78
CA PHE A 137 5.26 8.64 3.26
C PHE A 137 6.26 9.05 4.35
N ALA A 138 6.67 8.14 5.23
CA ALA A 138 7.71 8.43 6.21
C ALA A 138 9.02 8.83 5.53
N PHE A 139 9.46 8.08 4.50
CA PHE A 139 10.64 8.45 3.71
C PHE A 139 10.46 9.74 2.91
N GLY A 140 9.27 9.97 2.36
CA GLY A 140 8.95 11.18 1.63
C GLY A 140 8.99 12.42 2.53
N ALA A 141 8.40 12.34 3.72
CA ALA A 141 8.43 13.41 4.71
C ALA A 141 9.86 13.73 5.16
N PHE A 142 10.67 12.69 5.43
CA PHE A 142 12.09 12.85 5.77
C PHE A 142 12.86 13.57 4.65
N TYR A 143 12.66 13.16 3.39
CA TYR A 143 13.36 13.76 2.25
C TYR A 143 12.95 15.22 2.03
N LEU A 144 11.65 15.51 2.10
CA LEU A 144 11.12 16.87 2.00
C LEU A 144 11.64 17.74 3.13
N GLU A 145 11.63 17.26 4.37
CA GLU A 145 12.17 17.98 5.52
C GLU A 145 13.65 18.34 5.31
N LYS A 146 14.45 17.40 4.82
CA LYS A 146 15.87 17.62 4.56
C LYS A 146 16.10 18.69 3.49
N ILE A 147 15.36 18.63 2.38
CA ILE A 147 15.45 19.64 1.32
C ILE A 147 15.02 21.02 1.84
N THR A 148 13.88 21.08 2.51
CA THR A 148 13.30 22.34 2.98
C THR A 148 14.15 23.01 4.05
N THR A 149 14.76 22.23 4.95
CA THR A 149 15.69 22.75 5.97
C THR A 149 16.94 23.38 5.34
N THR A 150 17.42 22.81 4.22
CA THR A 150 18.68 23.22 3.59
C THR A 150 18.49 24.36 2.57
N LYS A 151 17.42 24.35 1.76
CA LYS A 151 17.33 25.21 0.57
C LYS A 151 16.06 26.05 0.43
N ALA A 152 14.95 25.73 1.10
CA ALA A 152 13.69 26.43 0.81
C ALA A 152 12.61 26.33 1.91
N LYS A 153 12.83 26.99 3.06
CA LYS A 153 11.88 27.04 4.19
C LYS A 153 10.45 27.45 3.82
N PHE A 154 10.26 28.21 2.74
CA PHE A 154 8.94 28.66 2.27
C PHE A 154 8.06 27.51 1.74
N LEU A 155 8.65 26.47 1.13
CA LEU A 155 7.88 25.33 0.60
C LEU A 155 7.13 24.55 1.70
N ARG A 156 7.57 24.60 2.96
CA ARG A 156 6.86 23.98 4.09
C ARG A 156 5.43 24.52 4.25
N TYR A 157 5.25 25.83 4.05
CA TYR A 157 3.93 26.46 4.16
C TYR A 157 3.03 26.08 2.99
N VAL A 158 3.58 25.98 1.78
CA VAL A 158 2.85 25.55 0.57
C VAL A 158 2.38 24.11 0.71
N PHE A 159 3.23 23.20 1.19
CA PHE A 159 2.84 21.80 1.39
C PHE A 159 1.76 21.63 2.46
N CYS A 160 1.84 22.40 3.55
CA CYS A 160 0.84 22.35 4.60
C CYS A 160 -0.50 22.94 4.14
N SER A 161 -0.46 24.04 3.37
CA SER A 161 -1.67 24.67 2.83
C SER A 161 -2.38 23.77 1.83
N ASP A 162 -1.65 23.15 0.90
CA ASP A 162 -2.25 22.28 -0.12
C ASP A 162 -2.98 21.08 0.51
N THR A 163 -2.37 20.43 1.50
CA THR A 163 -3.00 19.32 2.20
C THR A 163 -4.28 19.73 2.93
N CYS A 164 -4.30 20.92 3.55
CA CYS A 164 -5.49 21.43 4.24
C CYS A 164 -6.60 21.83 3.26
N CYS A 165 -6.27 22.52 2.17
CA CYS A 165 -7.24 22.97 1.18
C CYS A 165 -7.95 21.80 0.49
N ILE A 166 -7.22 20.76 0.09
CA ILE A 166 -7.79 19.59 -0.59
C ILE A 166 -8.64 18.75 0.38
N ARG A 167 -8.23 18.66 1.66
CA ARG A 167 -9.00 17.96 2.69
C ARG A 167 -10.33 18.67 2.98
N LEU A 168 -10.31 20.00 3.06
CA LEU A 168 -11.52 20.82 3.24
C LEU A 168 -12.46 20.72 2.04
N PHE A 169 -11.93 20.71 0.82
CA PHE A 169 -12.74 20.54 -0.39
C PHE A 169 -13.41 19.16 -0.44
N ASN A 170 -12.69 18.08 -0.13
CA ASN A 170 -13.27 16.74 -0.08
C ASN A 170 -14.37 16.62 0.99
N TYR A 171 -14.16 17.22 2.17
CA TYR A 171 -15.20 17.25 3.21
C TYR A 171 -16.45 18.01 2.73
N ALA A 172 -16.28 19.17 2.08
CA ALA A 172 -17.39 19.94 1.54
C ALA A 172 -18.15 19.19 0.44
N PHE A 173 -17.44 18.51 -0.48
CA PHE A 173 -18.05 17.71 -1.54
C PHE A 173 -18.84 16.52 -1.01
N VAL A 174 -18.32 15.83 0.02
CA VAL A 174 -19.04 14.72 0.65
C VAL A 174 -20.31 15.21 1.35
N ILE A 175 -20.26 16.36 2.04
CA ILE A 175 -21.43 16.95 2.70
C ILE A 175 -22.50 17.31 1.68
N THR A 176 -22.15 18.01 0.59
CA THR A 176 -23.12 18.41 -0.44
C THR A 176 -23.72 17.22 -1.17
N HIS A 177 -22.95 16.15 -1.40
CA HIS A 177 -23.46 14.93 -2.02
C HIS A 177 -24.43 14.16 -1.11
N ASN A 178 -24.14 14.11 0.20
CA ASN A 178 -24.97 13.43 1.20
C ASN A 178 -26.28 14.20 1.48
N GLU A 179 -26.23 15.54 1.43
CA GLU A 179 -27.42 16.39 1.46
C GLU A 179 -28.30 16.22 0.21
N ALA A 180 -27.69 16.02 -0.97
CA ALA A 180 -28.41 15.81 -2.23
C ALA A 180 -29.09 14.44 -2.37
N THR A 181 -28.61 13.41 -1.66
CA THR A 181 -29.17 12.04 -1.69
C THR A 181 -30.17 11.75 -0.57
N GLY A 182 -30.45 12.71 0.31
CA GLY A 182 -31.47 12.56 1.36
C GLY A 182 -31.12 11.57 2.48
N THR A 183 -29.87 11.10 2.55
CA THR A 183 -29.38 10.22 3.63
C THR A 183 -28.84 11.05 4.80
N GLY A 184 -29.69 11.90 5.35
CA GLY A 184 -29.44 12.71 6.55
C GLY A 184 -29.72 11.99 7.88
N GLN A 185 -29.48 10.68 7.98
CA GLN A 185 -29.72 9.85 9.18
C GLN A 185 -28.76 8.63 9.10
N LEU A 186 -27.85 8.30 10.01
CA LEU A 186 -27.60 8.63 11.41
C LEU A 186 -26.09 8.53 11.71
N VAL A 187 -25.67 9.29 12.74
CA VAL A 187 -24.48 9.21 13.61
C VAL A 187 -23.62 7.96 13.51
#